data_AF-A0A1S8B3J1-F1
#
_entry.id   AF-A0A1S8B3J1-F1
#
_cell.length_a   1.000
_cell.length_b   1.000
_cell.length_c   1.000
_cell.angle_alpha   90.00
_cell.angle_beta   90.00
_cell.angle_gamma   90.00
#
_symmetry.space_group_name_H-M   'P 1'
#
loop_
_entity.id
_entity.type
_entity.pdbx_description
1 polymer ?
#
loop_
_entity_poly.entity_id
_entity_poly.type
_entity_poly.pdbx_seq_one_letter_code
_entity_poly.pdbx_strand_id
1 'polypeptide(L)'
;MTQIKMEPTQPTSGQADRVRSTLEKHEQDLERRMDDFATGNRHEKSIKHSGDHAHVANQLQLLGINSCRGFAKHVYDLIRMKTDETRGTNDKYFIYHADNFWYPAFHGMVERSGGLPSSFCMMSNSLDHLCRHMASLRSEGLEDAPFHLLMPAWDNVPLDDEPLHFPKELQPLIIEGATFNGRPFVTMNIPRAPKGLLSGVANNPSSERIAKHWAMMLFAFLMGCSVVTSAIADELLCCGDVPFWAVQLGVSVFVGLVIPFESIRDDWQKTFSAKPARIVGSNKRVKVEDIQRDA
;
A
#
# COMPACT_ATOMS: atom_id res chain seq x y z
N MET A 1 73.59 13.16 -37.90
CA MET A 1 72.46 13.12 -36.94
C MET A 1 71.20 13.41 -37.73
N THR A 2 70.39 12.40 -38.02
CA THR A 2 69.14 12.57 -38.79
C THR A 2 67.99 12.07 -37.91
N GLN A 3 67.13 13.00 -37.49
CA GLN A 3 65.95 12.69 -36.68
C GLN A 3 64.90 11.98 -37.54
N ILE A 4 64.42 10.82 -37.08
CA ILE A 4 63.23 10.15 -37.62
C ILE A 4 62.03 10.73 -36.88
N LYS A 5 61.26 11.55 -37.58
CA LYS A 5 59.96 12.06 -37.13
C LYS A 5 58.93 10.93 -37.28
N MET A 6 58.44 10.38 -36.18
CA MET A 6 57.30 9.46 -36.22
C MET A 6 56.01 10.26 -36.25
N GLU A 7 55.25 10.09 -37.33
CA GLU A 7 53.95 10.69 -37.56
C GLU A 7 52.84 9.74 -37.02
N PRO A 8 51.89 10.22 -36.21
CA PRO A 8 50.85 9.36 -35.66
C PRO A 8 49.81 9.02 -36.73
N THR A 9 49.67 7.73 -37.02
CA THR A 9 48.70 7.21 -37.98
C THR A 9 47.28 7.43 -37.47
N GLN A 10 46.52 8.30 -38.14
CA GLN A 10 45.10 8.50 -37.83
C GLN A 10 44.28 7.27 -38.23
N PRO A 11 43.35 6.81 -37.38
CA PRO A 11 42.47 5.69 -37.71
C PRO A 11 41.55 6.07 -38.88
N THR A 12 41.55 5.24 -39.92
CA THR A 12 40.69 5.38 -41.10
C THR A 12 39.22 5.30 -40.71
N SER A 13 38.35 6.13 -41.31
CA SER A 13 36.95 6.34 -40.92
C SER A 13 36.12 5.05 -40.75
N GLY A 14 36.38 4.01 -41.56
CA GLY A 14 35.69 2.72 -41.46
C GLY A 14 35.98 1.92 -40.17
N GLN A 15 37.05 2.25 -39.45
CA GLN A 15 37.40 1.58 -38.19
C GLN A 15 36.60 2.16 -37.01
N ALA A 16 36.25 3.45 -37.06
CA ALA A 16 35.40 4.11 -36.07
C ALA A 16 33.94 3.62 -36.15
N ASP A 17 33.40 3.45 -37.36
CA ASP A 17 32.02 2.98 -37.58
C ASP A 17 31.83 1.51 -37.13
N ARG A 18 32.88 0.70 -37.25
CA ARG A 18 32.86 -0.70 -36.78
C ARG A 18 32.89 -0.80 -35.25
N VAL A 19 33.59 0.11 -34.58
CA VAL A 19 33.58 0.20 -33.10
C VAL A 19 32.24 0.72 -32.61
N ARG A 20 31.66 1.72 -33.29
CA ARG A 20 30.35 2.28 -32.92
C ARG A 20 29.22 1.25 -33.02
N SER A 21 29.17 0.50 -34.13
CA SER A 21 28.15 -0.54 -34.33
C SER A 21 28.29 -1.73 -33.37
N THR A 22 29.51 -2.06 -32.93
CA THR A 22 29.71 -3.11 -31.92
C THR A 22 29.34 -2.65 -30.52
N LEU A 23 29.55 -1.38 -30.20
CA LEU A 23 29.15 -0.78 -28.93
C LEU A 23 27.62 -0.71 -28.81
N GLU A 24 26.93 -0.21 -29.84
CA GLU A 24 25.45 -0.13 -29.87
C GLU A 24 24.80 -1.52 -29.74
N LYS A 25 25.40 -2.54 -30.36
CA LYS A 25 24.92 -3.93 -30.24
C LYS A 25 25.10 -4.48 -28.82
N HIS A 26 26.20 -4.12 -28.16
CA HIS A 26 26.44 -4.52 -26.77
C HIS A 26 25.50 -3.81 -25.79
N GLU A 27 25.22 -2.53 -26.02
CA GLU A 27 24.28 -1.74 -25.22
C GLU A 27 22.86 -2.31 -25.32
N GLN A 28 22.38 -2.62 -26.53
CA GLN A 28 21.08 -3.27 -26.72
C GLN A 28 20.99 -4.67 -26.10
N ASP A 29 22.09 -5.44 -26.08
CA ASP A 29 22.12 -6.75 -25.41
C ASP A 29 22.08 -6.61 -23.88
N LEU A 30 22.75 -5.59 -23.35
CA LEU A 30 22.74 -5.24 -21.92
C LEU A 30 21.35 -4.80 -21.46
N GLU A 31 20.68 -3.94 -22.23
CA GLU A 31 19.30 -3.50 -21.94
C GLU A 31 18.33 -4.68 -21.92
N ARG A 32 18.38 -5.57 -22.93
CA ARG A 32 17.55 -6.79 -22.93
C ARG A 32 17.78 -7.67 -21.71
N ARG A 33 19.05 -7.88 -21.32
CA ARG A 33 19.38 -8.69 -20.14
C ARG A 33 18.90 -8.06 -18.85
N MET A 34 18.93 -6.73 -18.74
CA MET A 34 18.40 -6.01 -17.58
C MET A 34 16.87 -6.13 -17.49
N ASP A 35 16.16 -6.02 -18.61
CA ASP A 35 14.72 -6.20 -18.68
C ASP A 35 14.29 -7.63 -18.33
N ASP A 36 15.03 -8.63 -18.81
CA ASP A 36 14.82 -10.04 -18.46
C ASP A 36 15.04 -10.29 -16.95
N PHE A 37 16.06 -9.67 -16.35
CA PHE A 37 16.33 -9.79 -14.91
C PHE A 37 15.26 -9.07 -14.06
N ALA A 38 14.79 -7.90 -14.49
CA ALA A 38 13.71 -7.18 -13.84
C ALA A 38 12.38 -7.94 -13.92
N THR A 39 12.10 -8.55 -15.07
CA THR A 39 10.90 -9.36 -15.31
C THR A 39 10.95 -10.66 -14.52
N GLY A 40 12.09 -11.36 -14.49
CA GLY A 40 12.29 -12.58 -13.70
C GLY A 40 12.09 -12.37 -12.20
N ASN A 41 12.65 -11.29 -11.64
CA ASN A 41 12.48 -10.94 -10.23
C ASN A 41 11.03 -10.59 -9.86
N ARG A 42 10.25 -10.00 -10.78
CA ARG A 42 8.81 -9.75 -10.57
C ARG A 42 8.03 -11.05 -10.52
N HIS A 43 8.32 -12.00 -11.42
CA HIS A 43 7.66 -13.29 -11.45
C HIS A 43 7.99 -14.12 -10.21
N GLU A 44 9.25 -14.14 -9.78
CA GLU A 44 9.66 -14.90 -8.58
C GLU A 44 8.98 -14.37 -7.31
N LYS A 45 8.88 -13.04 -7.16
CA LYS A 45 8.16 -12.43 -6.03
C LYS A 45 6.66 -12.76 -6.06
N SER A 46 6.04 -12.74 -7.25
CA SER A 46 4.63 -13.09 -7.42
C SER A 46 4.36 -14.56 -7.07
N ILE A 47 5.19 -15.49 -7.57
CA ILE A 47 5.06 -16.93 -7.32
C ILE A 47 5.25 -17.25 -5.83
N LYS A 48 6.25 -16.63 -5.17
CA LYS A 48 6.45 -16.78 -3.72
C LYS A 48 5.25 -16.28 -2.93
N HIS A 49 4.71 -15.12 -3.30
CA HIS A 49 3.53 -14.56 -2.63
C HIS A 49 2.28 -15.43 -2.82
N SER A 50 2.02 -15.92 -4.04
CA SER A 50 0.88 -16.82 -4.32
C SER A 50 1.03 -18.18 -3.66
N GLY A 51 2.25 -18.73 -3.58
CA GLY A 51 2.52 -20.01 -2.92
C GLY A 51 2.23 -19.97 -1.41
N ASP A 52 2.57 -18.86 -0.75
CA ASP A 52 2.28 -18.66 0.68
C ASP A 52 0.78 -18.63 0.95
N HIS A 53 -0.01 -17.89 0.15
CA HIS A 53 -1.47 -17.85 0.30
C HIS A 53 -2.13 -19.20 0.03
N ALA A 54 -1.70 -19.90 -1.03
CA ALA A 54 -2.22 -21.23 -1.35
C ALA A 54 -1.91 -22.24 -0.24
N HIS A 55 -0.74 -22.14 0.41
CA HIS A 55 -0.38 -23.01 1.53
C HIS A 55 -1.26 -22.78 2.75
N VAL A 56 -1.52 -21.52 3.10
CA VAL A 56 -2.37 -21.17 4.25
C VAL A 56 -3.83 -21.52 4.00
N ALA A 57 -4.36 -21.21 2.81
CA ALA A 57 -5.72 -21.59 2.42
C ALA A 57 -5.92 -23.12 2.48
N ASN A 58 -4.92 -23.88 2.05
CA ASN A 58 -4.94 -25.34 2.14
C ASN A 58 -4.89 -25.84 3.59
N GLN A 59 -4.12 -25.20 4.48
CA GLN A 59 -4.15 -25.52 5.92
C GLN A 59 -5.50 -25.21 6.58
N LEU A 60 -6.13 -24.08 6.24
CA LEU A 60 -7.46 -23.74 6.74
C LEU A 60 -8.54 -24.69 6.18
N GLN A 61 -8.36 -25.18 4.95
CA GLN A 61 -9.16 -26.25 4.37
C GLN A 61 -9.03 -27.57 5.16
N LEU A 62 -7.79 -27.95 5.54
CA LEU A 62 -7.53 -29.13 6.35
C LEU A 62 -8.13 -29.01 7.77
N LEU A 63 -8.21 -27.79 8.32
CA LEU A 63 -8.89 -27.51 9.59
C LEU A 63 -10.43 -27.46 9.46
N GLY A 64 -10.97 -27.61 8.27
CA GLY A 64 -12.41 -27.56 7.98
C GLY A 64 -13.03 -26.17 8.11
N ILE A 65 -12.21 -25.13 8.32
CA ILE A 65 -12.64 -23.74 8.54
C ILE A 65 -13.26 -23.19 7.25
N ASN A 66 -12.83 -23.64 6.07
CA ASN A 66 -13.34 -23.17 4.78
C ASN A 66 -14.76 -23.70 4.44
N SER A 67 -15.37 -24.49 5.31
CA SER A 67 -16.77 -24.91 5.17
C SER A 67 -17.71 -23.95 5.87
N CYS A 68 -18.94 -23.76 5.38
CA CYS A 68 -19.94 -22.89 6.02
C CYS A 68 -20.12 -23.22 7.52
N ARG A 69 -20.10 -24.51 7.87
CA ARG A 69 -20.27 -24.98 9.25
C ARG A 69 -18.99 -24.81 10.07
N GLY A 70 -17.81 -25.06 9.49
CA GLY A 70 -16.54 -24.89 10.18
C GLY A 70 -16.24 -23.42 10.45
N PHE A 71 -16.47 -22.54 9.48
CA PHE A 71 -16.33 -21.11 9.69
C PHE A 71 -17.32 -20.58 10.72
N ALA A 72 -18.60 -20.97 10.64
CA ALA A 72 -19.58 -20.62 11.65
C ALA A 72 -19.16 -21.06 13.06
N LYS A 73 -18.59 -22.26 13.20
CA LYS A 73 -18.03 -22.73 14.47
C LYS A 73 -16.88 -21.85 14.94
N HIS A 74 -15.95 -21.54 14.05
CA HIS A 74 -14.81 -20.68 14.34
C HIS A 74 -15.25 -19.29 14.82
N VAL A 75 -16.22 -18.67 14.15
CA VAL A 75 -16.78 -17.37 14.57
C VAL A 75 -17.44 -17.49 15.95
N TYR A 76 -18.23 -18.54 16.20
CA TYR A 76 -18.87 -18.75 17.48
C TYR A 76 -17.87 -18.91 18.63
N ASP A 77 -16.85 -19.75 18.42
CA ASP A 77 -15.79 -19.99 19.41
C ASP A 77 -14.97 -18.72 19.66
N LEU A 78 -14.70 -17.93 18.62
CA LEU A 78 -14.00 -16.65 18.72
C LEU A 78 -14.77 -15.65 19.60
N ILE A 79 -16.09 -15.50 19.39
CA ILE A 79 -16.92 -14.62 20.23
C ILE A 79 -16.80 -15.06 21.69
N ARG A 80 -17.03 -16.34 21.97
CA ARG A 80 -17.00 -16.85 23.34
C ARG A 80 -15.65 -16.62 24.00
N MET A 81 -14.58 -17.04 23.35
CA MET A 81 -13.22 -16.85 23.84
C MET A 81 -12.95 -15.37 24.19
N LYS A 82 -13.27 -14.44 23.29
CA LYS A 82 -13.05 -13.00 23.50
C LYS A 82 -13.87 -12.44 24.64
N THR A 83 -15.15 -12.80 24.70
CA THR A 83 -16.04 -12.35 25.79
C THR A 83 -15.68 -12.94 27.14
N ASP A 84 -15.07 -14.14 27.15
CA ASP A 84 -14.58 -14.80 28.37
C ASP A 84 -13.27 -14.15 28.85
N GLU A 85 -12.39 -13.73 27.93
CA GLU A 85 -11.16 -12.98 28.23
C GLU A 85 -11.44 -11.67 28.98
N THR A 86 -12.53 -10.98 28.62
CA THR A 86 -12.94 -9.72 29.24
C THR A 86 -14.14 -9.90 30.18
N ARG A 87 -14.30 -11.08 30.77
CA ARG A 87 -15.46 -11.35 31.63
C ARG A 87 -15.47 -10.41 32.83
N GLY A 88 -16.59 -9.71 33.00
CA GLY A 88 -16.79 -8.74 34.10
C GLY A 88 -16.43 -7.29 33.74
N THR A 89 -15.99 -7.03 32.52
CA THR A 89 -15.85 -5.68 31.98
C THR A 89 -17.07 -5.29 31.14
N ASN A 90 -17.15 -4.03 30.68
CA ASN A 90 -18.27 -3.54 29.86
C ASN A 90 -18.01 -3.59 28.35
N ASP A 91 -17.04 -4.41 27.93
CA ASP A 91 -16.61 -4.52 26.54
C ASP A 91 -17.75 -5.02 25.65
N LYS A 92 -17.86 -4.44 24.46
CA LYS A 92 -18.90 -4.75 23.47
C LYS A 92 -18.29 -5.31 22.21
N TYR A 93 -18.85 -6.41 21.72
CA TYR A 93 -18.30 -7.15 20.60
C TYR A 93 -19.17 -7.04 19.36
N PHE A 94 -18.51 -6.72 18.25
CA PHE A 94 -19.07 -6.61 16.92
C PHE A 94 -18.30 -7.53 15.97
N ILE A 95 -18.99 -8.13 15.00
CA ILE A 95 -18.34 -8.94 13.96
C ILE A 95 -18.51 -8.31 12.60
N TYR A 96 -17.41 -8.19 11.87
CA TYR A 96 -17.42 -7.89 10.46
C TYR A 96 -16.88 -9.06 9.64
N HIS A 97 -17.63 -9.44 8.61
CA HIS A 97 -17.15 -10.34 7.57
C HIS A 97 -17.87 -10.04 6.24
N ALA A 98 -17.13 -9.91 5.13
CA ALA A 98 -17.73 -9.54 3.85
C ALA A 98 -18.76 -10.58 3.35
N ASP A 99 -18.46 -11.86 3.58
CA ASP A 99 -19.37 -12.95 3.21
C ASP A 99 -20.39 -13.27 4.28
N ASN A 100 -21.57 -13.71 3.85
CA ASN A 100 -22.70 -14.11 4.70
C ASN A 100 -23.12 -15.59 4.56
N PHE A 101 -22.41 -16.39 3.76
CA PHE A 101 -22.77 -17.80 3.50
C PHE A 101 -22.81 -18.67 4.76
N TRP A 102 -22.08 -18.27 5.80
CA TRP A 102 -21.96 -18.98 7.08
C TRP A 102 -23.07 -18.63 8.07
N TYR A 103 -23.87 -17.58 7.81
CA TYR A 103 -24.89 -17.08 8.72
C TYR A 103 -25.94 -18.15 9.11
N PRO A 104 -26.49 -18.97 8.18
CA PRO A 104 -27.47 -19.99 8.55
C PRO A 104 -26.89 -21.05 9.49
N ALA A 105 -25.65 -21.48 9.24
CA ALA A 105 -24.96 -22.47 10.07
C ALA A 105 -24.63 -21.91 11.47
N PHE A 106 -24.28 -20.62 11.53
CA PHE A 106 -24.04 -19.90 12.78
C PHE A 106 -25.32 -19.73 13.59
N HIS A 107 -26.41 -19.29 12.98
CA HIS A 107 -27.70 -19.15 13.66
C HIS A 107 -28.14 -20.47 14.30
N GLY A 108 -28.14 -21.56 13.51
CA GLY A 108 -28.49 -22.87 14.04
C GLY A 108 -27.51 -23.38 15.11
N MET A 109 -26.27 -22.86 15.16
CA MET A 109 -25.33 -23.16 16.24
C MET A 109 -25.66 -22.39 17.51
N VAL A 110 -25.94 -21.09 17.40
CA VAL A 110 -26.34 -20.24 18.52
C VAL A 110 -27.57 -20.79 19.23
N GLU A 111 -28.58 -21.21 18.47
CA GLU A 111 -29.80 -21.82 19.02
C GLU A 111 -29.50 -23.11 19.81
N ARG A 112 -28.64 -23.98 19.28
CA ARG A 112 -28.27 -25.25 19.92
C ARG A 112 -27.35 -25.09 21.14
N SER A 113 -26.56 -24.03 21.17
CA SER A 113 -25.54 -23.80 22.22
C SER A 113 -26.03 -22.88 23.35
N GLY A 114 -27.31 -22.52 23.37
CA GLY A 114 -27.94 -21.73 24.44
C GLY A 114 -27.74 -20.21 24.31
N GLY A 115 -27.47 -19.72 23.09
CA GLY A 115 -27.34 -18.29 22.81
C GLY A 115 -25.90 -17.77 22.73
N LEU A 116 -25.80 -16.45 22.52
CA LEU A 116 -24.56 -15.68 22.53
C LEU A 116 -24.38 -14.94 23.86
N PRO A 117 -23.13 -14.63 24.26
CA PRO A 117 -22.85 -13.79 25.42
C PRO A 117 -23.57 -12.43 25.33
N SER A 118 -23.97 -11.86 26.46
CA SER A 118 -24.68 -10.57 26.51
C SER A 118 -23.84 -9.36 26.09
N SER A 119 -22.51 -9.51 26.06
CA SER A 119 -21.57 -8.51 25.55
C SER A 119 -21.49 -8.49 24.01
N PHE A 120 -22.01 -9.52 23.34
CA PHE A 120 -22.12 -9.52 21.88
C PHE A 120 -23.28 -8.64 21.43
N CYS A 121 -23.01 -7.68 20.54
CA CYS A 121 -24.00 -6.72 20.08
C CYS A 121 -24.53 -7.05 18.69
N MET A 122 -23.65 -7.14 17.69
CA MET A 122 -24.08 -7.24 16.29
C MET A 122 -23.03 -7.87 15.39
N MET A 123 -23.47 -8.56 14.33
CA MET A 123 -22.64 -8.92 13.18
C MET A 123 -23.18 -8.27 11.90
N SER A 124 -22.31 -7.96 10.96
CA SER A 124 -22.68 -7.37 9.66
C SER A 124 -21.65 -7.67 8.59
N ASN A 125 -22.10 -7.66 7.34
CA ASN A 125 -21.23 -7.64 6.16
C ASN A 125 -20.90 -6.23 5.66
N SER A 126 -21.39 -5.19 6.35
CA SER A 126 -21.10 -3.80 6.05
C SER A 126 -20.46 -3.12 7.27
N LEU A 127 -19.20 -2.69 7.10
CA LEU A 127 -18.49 -1.87 8.09
C LEU A 127 -19.24 -0.57 8.40
N ASP A 128 -19.89 0.02 7.40
CA ASP A 128 -20.65 1.26 7.58
C ASP A 128 -21.85 1.06 8.48
N HIS A 129 -22.55 -0.07 8.34
CA HIS A 129 -23.67 -0.40 9.22
C HIS A 129 -23.21 -0.61 10.67
N LEU A 130 -22.08 -1.30 10.86
CA LEU A 130 -21.51 -1.49 12.20
C LEU A 130 -21.12 -0.15 12.82
N CYS A 131 -20.43 0.71 12.07
CA CYS A 131 -20.00 2.01 12.58
C CYS A 131 -21.18 2.92 12.94
N ARG A 132 -22.25 2.94 12.15
CA ARG A 132 -23.47 3.69 12.51
C ARG A 132 -24.13 3.14 13.77
N HIS A 133 -24.20 1.82 13.90
CA HIS A 133 -24.80 1.19 15.07
C HIS A 133 -23.95 1.44 16.33
N MET A 134 -22.63 1.31 16.24
CA MET A 134 -21.70 1.66 17.32
C MET A 134 -21.86 3.13 17.73
N ALA A 135 -21.96 4.06 16.77
CA ALA A 135 -22.19 5.47 17.08
C ALA A 135 -23.53 5.71 17.82
N SER A 136 -24.61 4.99 17.45
CA SER A 136 -25.89 5.02 18.18
C SER A 136 -25.70 4.55 19.62
N LEU A 137 -25.04 3.40 19.81
CA LEU A 137 -24.79 2.83 21.13
C LEU A 137 -23.97 3.75 22.03
N ARG A 138 -22.99 4.48 21.48
CA ARG A 138 -22.25 5.53 22.21
C ARG A 138 -23.21 6.62 22.71
N SER A 139 -24.05 7.15 21.82
CA SER A 139 -25.02 8.19 22.16
C SER A 139 -26.10 7.75 23.18
N GLU A 140 -26.32 6.44 23.32
CA GLU A 140 -27.26 5.84 24.25
C GLU A 140 -26.65 5.54 25.64
N GLY A 141 -25.40 5.95 25.89
CA GLY A 141 -24.76 5.88 27.21
C GLY A 141 -23.65 4.83 27.34
N LEU A 142 -23.11 4.33 26.23
CA LEU A 142 -21.91 3.47 26.24
C LEU A 142 -20.62 4.23 25.93
N GLU A 143 -20.53 5.51 26.32
CA GLU A 143 -19.43 6.43 25.97
C GLU A 143 -18.03 5.89 26.34
N ASP A 144 -17.89 5.18 27.47
CA ASP A 144 -16.59 4.66 27.95
C ASP A 144 -16.34 3.18 27.64
N ALA A 145 -17.32 2.46 27.07
CA ALA A 145 -17.21 1.01 26.86
C ALA A 145 -16.22 0.68 25.74
N PRO A 146 -15.23 -0.22 25.92
CA PRO A 146 -14.38 -0.68 24.81
C PRO A 146 -15.21 -1.40 23.75
N PHE A 147 -15.11 -0.95 22.50
CA PHE A 147 -15.74 -1.62 21.37
C PHE A 147 -14.71 -2.48 20.63
N HIS A 148 -15.01 -3.75 20.50
CA HIS A 148 -14.18 -4.75 19.83
C HIS A 148 -14.83 -5.14 18.51
N LEU A 149 -14.19 -4.76 17.40
CA LEU A 149 -14.56 -5.17 16.06
C LEU A 149 -13.74 -6.41 15.68
N LEU A 150 -14.35 -7.58 15.83
CA LEU A 150 -13.77 -8.86 15.46
C LEU A 150 -13.90 -9.08 13.95
N MET A 151 -12.79 -9.38 13.31
CA MET A 151 -12.69 -9.69 11.88
C MET A 151 -12.21 -11.14 11.71
N PRO A 152 -13.10 -12.13 11.88
CA PRO A 152 -12.76 -13.51 11.60
C PRO A 152 -12.32 -13.63 10.14
N ALA A 153 -11.37 -14.53 9.86
CA ALA A 153 -10.86 -14.71 8.51
C ALA A 153 -10.58 -16.19 8.25
N TRP A 154 -10.88 -16.62 7.03
CA TRP A 154 -10.61 -17.97 6.51
C TRP A 154 -9.73 -17.93 5.25
N ASP A 155 -9.42 -16.73 4.78
CA ASP A 155 -8.43 -16.41 3.76
C ASP A 155 -7.90 -14.99 4.03
N ASN A 156 -6.95 -14.53 3.24
CA ASN A 156 -6.50 -13.14 3.25
C ASN A 156 -7.66 -12.21 2.86
N VAL A 157 -7.99 -11.26 3.73
CA VAL A 157 -9.05 -10.26 3.53
C VAL A 157 -8.40 -8.89 3.27
N PRO A 158 -8.18 -8.53 2.00
CA PRO A 158 -7.69 -7.20 1.64
C PRO A 158 -8.82 -6.16 1.74
N LEU A 159 -8.66 -5.20 2.64
CA LEU A 159 -9.46 -3.97 2.76
C LEU A 159 -8.58 -2.73 2.60
N ASP A 160 -7.52 -2.85 1.80
CA ASP A 160 -6.53 -1.80 1.56
C ASP A 160 -6.72 -1.02 0.25
N ASP A 161 -7.72 -1.41 -0.55
CA ASP A 161 -8.14 -0.76 -1.79
C ASP A 161 -8.52 0.72 -1.59
N GLU A 162 -9.14 1.03 -0.46
CA GLU A 162 -9.57 2.38 -0.11
C GLU A 162 -9.02 2.81 1.25
N PRO A 163 -8.48 4.03 1.40
CA PRO A 163 -8.11 4.55 2.70
C PRO A 163 -9.37 4.79 3.55
N LEU A 164 -9.39 4.16 4.72
CA LEU A 164 -10.48 4.23 5.70
C LEU A 164 -10.07 5.09 6.89
N HIS A 165 -11.05 5.82 7.43
CA HIS A 165 -10.92 6.58 8.66
C HIS A 165 -12.09 6.26 9.59
N PHE A 166 -11.78 5.78 10.80
CA PHE A 166 -12.80 5.53 11.82
C PHE A 166 -13.13 6.82 12.57
N PRO A 167 -14.41 7.18 12.70
CA PRO A 167 -14.83 8.36 13.47
C PRO A 167 -14.31 8.34 14.92
N LYS A 168 -13.93 9.49 15.45
CA LYS A 168 -13.40 9.63 16.83
C LYS A 168 -14.44 9.26 17.88
N GLU A 169 -15.71 9.46 17.56
CA GLU A 169 -16.86 9.16 18.41
C GLU A 169 -16.98 7.66 18.71
N LEU A 170 -16.31 6.80 17.94
CA LEU A 170 -16.29 5.37 18.18
C LEU A 170 -15.27 4.94 19.23
N GLN A 171 -14.31 5.82 19.59
CA GLN A 171 -13.26 5.48 20.56
C GLN A 171 -13.83 5.33 21.98
N PRO A 172 -13.31 4.40 22.81
CA PRO A 172 -12.25 3.42 22.52
C PRO A 172 -12.72 2.27 21.58
N LEU A 173 -12.07 2.13 20.43
CA LEU A 173 -12.34 1.10 19.41
C LEU A 173 -11.09 0.28 19.16
N ILE A 174 -11.24 -1.04 19.14
CA ILE A 174 -10.17 -2.02 18.89
C ILE A 174 -10.65 -2.94 17.76
N ILE A 175 -9.88 -3.03 16.69
CA ILE A 175 -10.12 -3.91 15.55
C ILE A 175 -9.21 -5.11 15.70
N GLU A 176 -9.81 -6.28 15.81
CA GLU A 176 -9.11 -7.54 16.05
C GLU A 176 -9.20 -8.46 14.84
N GLY A 177 -8.04 -8.80 14.28
CA GLY A 177 -7.91 -9.75 13.18
C GLY A 177 -7.29 -11.06 13.62
N ALA A 178 -7.60 -12.13 12.89
CA ALA A 178 -6.90 -13.39 13.06
C ALA A 178 -5.44 -13.29 12.58
N THR A 179 -4.54 -13.94 13.31
CA THR A 179 -3.13 -14.10 12.91
C THR A 179 -2.78 -15.57 12.81
N PHE A 180 -1.94 -15.92 11.83
CA PHE A 180 -1.43 -17.27 11.66
C PHE A 180 0.05 -17.23 11.31
N ASN A 181 0.86 -18.01 12.03
CA ASN A 181 2.32 -17.94 11.95
C ASN A 181 2.88 -16.51 12.08
N GLY A 182 2.28 -15.72 12.97
CA GLY A 182 2.67 -14.32 13.19
C GLY A 182 2.31 -13.37 12.05
N ARG A 183 1.59 -13.83 11.02
CA ARG A 183 1.12 -13.00 9.91
C ARG A 183 -0.38 -12.71 10.07
N PRO A 184 -0.81 -11.45 9.95
CA PRO A 184 -2.22 -11.08 9.96
C PRO A 184 -2.93 -11.52 8.67
N PHE A 185 -4.18 -11.98 8.79
CA PHE A 185 -5.03 -12.29 7.63
C PHE A 185 -5.79 -11.10 7.08
N VAL A 186 -5.98 -10.07 7.91
CA VAL A 186 -6.73 -8.88 7.53
C VAL A 186 -5.75 -7.76 7.27
N THR A 187 -5.85 -7.16 6.09
CA THR A 187 -5.07 -5.98 5.73
C THR A 187 -6.02 -4.80 5.56
N MET A 188 -5.76 -3.68 6.20
CA MET A 188 -6.55 -2.45 6.06
C MET A 188 -5.65 -1.29 5.64
N ASN A 189 -6.21 -0.34 4.90
CA ASN A 189 -5.56 0.93 4.64
C ASN A 189 -6.14 1.99 5.57
N ILE A 190 -5.50 2.20 6.72
CA ILE A 190 -5.91 3.24 7.69
C ILE A 190 -4.75 4.24 7.81
N PRO A 191 -4.79 5.34 7.02
CA PRO A 191 -3.82 6.41 7.18
C PRO A 191 -3.87 6.95 8.60
N ARG A 192 -2.70 7.00 9.26
CA ARG A 192 -2.55 7.50 10.65
C ARG A 192 -3.45 6.79 11.68
N ALA A 193 -3.50 5.46 11.62
CA ALA A 193 -4.20 4.65 12.63
C ALA A 193 -3.74 5.00 14.07
N PRO A 194 -4.66 5.33 14.99
CA PRO A 194 -4.37 5.51 16.40
C PRO A 194 -3.68 4.29 17.02
N LYS A 195 -2.79 4.52 17.99
CA LYS A 195 -2.14 3.43 18.73
C LYS A 195 -3.20 2.60 19.45
N GLY A 196 -3.13 1.28 19.31
CA GLY A 196 -4.09 0.36 19.93
C GLY A 196 -5.38 0.13 19.13
N LEU A 197 -5.60 0.85 18.01
CA LEU A 197 -6.77 0.60 17.16
C LEU A 197 -6.70 -0.76 16.46
N LEU A 198 -5.50 -1.19 16.05
CA LEU A 198 -5.31 -2.42 15.29
C LEU A 198 -4.59 -3.47 16.13
N SER A 199 -5.21 -4.64 16.28
CA SER A 199 -4.64 -5.81 16.95
C SER A 199 -4.75 -7.01 16.02
N GLY A 200 -3.62 -7.59 15.60
CA GLY A 200 -3.63 -8.71 14.64
C GLY A 200 -4.13 -8.35 13.23
N VAL A 201 -4.18 -7.07 12.88
CA VAL A 201 -4.54 -6.54 11.55
C VAL A 201 -3.34 -5.80 10.96
N ALA A 202 -3.00 -6.06 9.69
CA ALA A 202 -1.97 -5.31 8.99
C ALA A 202 -2.49 -3.93 8.59
N ASN A 203 -1.68 -2.89 8.79
CA ASN A 203 -1.93 -1.58 8.19
C ASN A 203 -1.05 -1.40 6.95
N ASN A 204 -1.67 -1.32 5.77
CA ASN A 204 -0.98 -1.05 4.51
C ASN A 204 -1.49 0.27 3.91
N PRO A 205 -0.92 1.42 4.31
CA PRO A 205 -1.21 2.71 3.66
C PRO A 205 -0.51 2.74 2.30
N SER A 206 -1.11 2.06 1.31
CA SER A 206 -0.57 1.87 -0.05
C SER A 206 -0.30 3.20 -0.77
N SER A 207 -1.11 4.22 -0.52
CA SER A 207 -0.96 5.54 -1.15
C SER A 207 0.29 6.31 -0.69
N GLU A 208 0.72 6.16 0.57
CA GLU A 208 1.91 6.87 1.07
C GLU A 208 3.22 6.25 0.56
N ARG A 209 3.29 4.92 0.46
CA ARG A 209 4.52 4.23 0.03
C ARG A 209 4.78 4.45 -1.45
N ILE A 210 3.73 4.39 -2.26
CA ILE A 210 3.82 4.65 -3.70
C ILE A 210 4.20 6.12 -3.94
N ALA A 211 3.53 7.07 -3.28
CA ALA A 211 3.86 8.49 -3.42
C ALA A 211 5.31 8.82 -3.01
N LYS A 212 5.81 8.24 -1.91
CA LYS A 212 7.21 8.44 -1.46
C LYS A 212 8.22 7.85 -2.46
N HIS A 213 7.95 6.67 -3.00
CA HIS A 213 8.85 6.01 -3.94
C HIS A 213 8.94 6.77 -5.27
N TRP A 214 7.82 7.25 -5.78
CA TRP A 214 7.78 8.06 -7.01
C TRP A 214 8.33 9.47 -6.81
N ALA A 215 8.09 10.11 -5.67
CA ALA A 215 8.71 11.39 -5.34
C ALA A 215 10.24 11.28 -5.30
N MET A 216 10.77 10.18 -4.75
CA MET A 216 12.20 9.90 -4.74
C MET A 216 12.76 9.65 -6.14
N MET A 217 12.03 8.92 -6.99
CA MET A 217 12.40 8.69 -8.40
C MET A 217 12.40 9.98 -9.21
N LEU A 218 11.42 10.88 -9.02
CA LEU A 218 11.42 12.19 -9.65
C LEU A 218 12.55 13.07 -9.15
N PHE A 219 12.83 13.07 -7.84
CA PHE A 219 13.94 13.82 -7.28
C PHE A 219 15.27 13.33 -7.87
N ALA A 220 15.43 12.01 -8.02
CA ALA A 220 16.57 11.40 -8.69
C ALA A 220 16.64 11.74 -10.19
N PHE A 221 15.50 11.80 -10.89
CA PHE A 221 15.44 12.20 -12.30
C PHE A 221 15.81 13.68 -12.50
N LEU A 222 15.26 14.58 -11.69
CA LEU A 222 15.57 16.01 -11.71
C LEU A 222 17.04 16.27 -11.37
N MET A 223 17.60 15.55 -10.40
CA MET A 223 19.02 15.62 -10.06
C MET A 223 19.92 14.95 -11.11
N GLY A 224 19.46 13.88 -11.76
CA GLY A 224 20.19 13.14 -12.79
C GLY A 224 20.27 13.88 -14.14
N CYS A 225 19.22 14.62 -14.51
CA CYS A 225 19.23 15.50 -15.69
C CYS A 225 20.28 16.63 -15.57
N SER A 226 20.72 16.98 -14.36
CA SER A 226 21.83 17.92 -14.13
C SER A 226 23.19 17.41 -14.65
N VAL A 227 23.35 16.09 -14.79
CA VAL A 227 24.61 15.49 -15.23
C VAL A 227 24.65 15.39 -16.76
N VAL A 228 23.52 15.11 -17.42
CA VAL A 228 23.46 15.01 -18.89
C VAL A 228 23.66 16.36 -19.58
N THR A 229 23.28 17.47 -18.93
CA THR A 229 23.54 18.82 -19.44
C THR A 229 25.02 19.21 -19.46
N SER A 230 25.84 18.62 -18.57
CA SER A 230 27.30 18.83 -18.62
C SER A 230 27.96 18.16 -19.83
N ALA A 231 27.39 17.07 -20.36
CA ALA A 231 27.95 16.38 -21.53
C ALA A 231 27.60 17.08 -22.85
N ILE A 232 26.43 17.74 -22.93
CA ILE A 232 26.03 18.52 -24.12
C ILE A 232 26.67 19.92 -24.10
N ALA A 233 27.03 20.44 -22.92
CA ALA A 233 27.75 21.71 -22.80
C ALA A 233 29.16 21.67 -23.44
N ASP A 234 29.83 20.52 -23.43
CA ASP A 234 31.16 20.36 -24.04
C ASP A 234 31.12 20.47 -25.59
N GLU A 235 30.00 20.18 -26.24
CA GLU A 235 29.85 20.36 -27.70
C GLU A 235 29.33 21.76 -28.11
N LEU A 236 28.68 22.52 -27.21
CA LEU A 236 28.16 23.86 -27.51
C LEU A 236 29.11 25.01 -27.13
N LEU A 237 30.24 24.71 -26.47
CA LEU A 237 31.25 25.67 -25.99
C LEU A 237 32.24 26.17 -27.07
N CYS A 238 31.92 25.98 -28.36
CA CYS A 238 32.71 26.55 -29.47
C CYS A 238 32.45 28.05 -29.72
N CYS A 239 31.57 28.70 -28.95
CA CYS A 239 31.37 30.16 -28.97
C CYS A 239 31.70 30.74 -27.59
N GLY A 240 32.59 31.75 -27.57
CA GLY A 240 33.29 32.24 -26.37
C GLY A 240 32.46 32.74 -25.19
N ASP A 241 33.13 32.73 -24.03
CA ASP A 241 32.87 33.45 -22.78
C ASP A 241 31.48 33.36 -22.14
N VAL A 242 30.79 32.21 -22.27
CA VAL A 242 29.65 31.92 -21.40
C VAL A 242 30.12 31.05 -20.24
N PRO A 243 30.10 31.55 -18.98
CA PRO A 243 30.54 30.75 -17.86
C PRO A 243 29.57 29.59 -17.63
N PHE A 244 30.10 28.41 -17.27
CA PHE A 244 29.36 27.16 -17.07
C PHE A 244 28.05 27.32 -16.27
N TRP A 245 28.03 28.18 -15.25
CA TRP A 245 26.84 28.46 -14.45
C TRP A 245 25.70 29.11 -15.26
N ALA A 246 26.00 29.90 -16.29
CA ALA A 246 24.99 30.55 -17.14
C ALA A 246 24.32 29.54 -18.08
N VAL A 247 25.04 28.52 -18.55
CA VAL A 247 24.47 27.38 -19.29
C VAL A 247 23.62 26.52 -18.35
N GLN A 248 24.09 26.25 -17.13
CA GLN A 248 23.35 25.51 -16.10
C GLN A 248 22.02 26.19 -15.77
N LEU A 249 22.02 27.52 -15.61
CA LEU A 249 20.80 28.31 -15.37
C LEU A 249 19.91 28.36 -16.61
N GLY A 250 20.48 28.53 -17.80
CA GLY A 250 19.72 28.58 -19.06
C GLY A 250 18.94 27.28 -19.33
N VAL A 251 19.56 26.11 -19.14
CA VAL A 251 18.88 24.82 -19.31
C VAL A 251 17.87 24.56 -18.20
N SER A 252 18.16 24.96 -16.96
CA SER A 252 17.20 24.85 -15.84
C SER A 252 15.94 25.70 -16.10
N VAL A 253 16.12 26.91 -16.67
CA VAL A 253 15.02 27.79 -17.07
C VAL A 253 14.25 27.20 -18.26
N PHE A 254 14.92 26.57 -19.22
CA PHE A 254 14.27 25.96 -20.39
C PHE A 254 13.44 24.72 -20.03
N VAL A 255 13.94 23.84 -19.16
CA VAL A 255 13.18 22.69 -18.66
C VAL A 255 12.00 23.14 -17.79
N GLY A 256 12.16 24.23 -17.02
CA GLY A 256 11.07 24.85 -16.27
C GLY A 256 10.01 25.58 -17.13
N LEU A 257 10.35 25.96 -18.37
CA LEU A 257 9.46 26.63 -19.33
C LEU A 257 8.73 25.66 -20.25
N VAL A 258 9.39 24.58 -20.70
CA VAL A 258 8.82 23.64 -21.69
C VAL A 258 7.86 22.66 -21.05
N ILE A 259 8.08 22.30 -19.78
CA ILE A 259 7.10 21.52 -19.03
C ILE A 259 6.49 22.45 -17.98
N PRO A 260 5.25 22.94 -18.18
CA PRO A 260 4.61 23.75 -17.16
C PRO A 260 4.52 22.90 -15.89
N PHE A 261 5.29 23.29 -14.87
CA PHE A 261 5.31 22.63 -13.57
C PHE A 261 3.89 22.51 -13.00
N GLU A 262 3.01 23.45 -13.32
CA GLU A 262 1.56 23.41 -13.05
C GLU A 262 0.87 22.18 -13.68
N SER A 263 1.18 21.80 -14.91
CA SER A 263 0.57 20.64 -15.59
C SER A 263 1.09 19.32 -15.04
N ILE A 264 2.39 19.22 -14.73
CA ILE A 264 2.94 18.05 -14.01
C ILE A 264 2.32 18.00 -12.62
N ARG A 265 2.26 19.11 -11.88
CA ARG A 265 1.71 19.18 -10.52
C ARG A 265 0.25 18.74 -10.48
N ASP A 266 -0.58 19.22 -11.41
CA ASP A 266 -2.01 18.91 -11.42
C ASP A 266 -2.27 17.46 -11.86
N ASP A 267 -1.48 16.93 -12.79
CA ASP A 267 -1.53 15.52 -13.20
C ASP A 267 -0.94 14.60 -12.12
N TRP A 268 0.07 15.08 -11.38
CA TRP A 268 0.61 14.45 -10.17
C TRP A 268 -0.41 14.43 -9.05
N GLN A 269 -1.10 15.55 -8.82
CA GLN A 269 -2.10 15.67 -7.77
C GLN A 269 -3.30 14.81 -8.13
N LYS A 270 -3.70 14.66 -9.39
CA LYS A 270 -4.75 13.69 -9.78
C LYS A 270 -4.31 12.23 -9.69
N THR A 271 -3.07 11.93 -10.09
CA THR A 271 -2.55 10.55 -10.14
C THR A 271 -2.12 10.02 -8.76
N PHE A 272 -1.64 10.91 -7.88
CA PHE A 272 -1.07 10.56 -6.57
C PHE A 272 -1.75 11.23 -5.38
N SER A 273 -2.81 12.05 -5.57
CA SER A 273 -3.68 12.34 -4.43
C SER A 273 -4.27 11.02 -3.98
N ALA A 274 -3.74 10.51 -2.86
CA ALA A 274 -4.42 9.55 -2.05
C ALA A 274 -5.88 9.98 -1.97
N LYS A 275 -6.80 9.16 -2.49
CA LYS A 275 -8.23 9.43 -2.33
C LYS A 275 -8.45 9.79 -0.86
N PRO A 276 -9.09 10.91 -0.54
CA PRO A 276 -9.20 11.31 0.86
C PRO A 276 -9.89 10.19 1.64
N ALA A 277 -9.38 9.91 2.83
CA ALA A 277 -9.81 8.75 3.60
C ALA A 277 -11.32 8.80 3.81
N ARG A 278 -12.02 7.73 3.46
CA ARG A 278 -13.46 7.64 3.62
C ARG A 278 -13.78 7.43 5.09
N ILE A 279 -14.70 8.23 5.62
CA ILE A 279 -15.18 8.07 6.99
C ILE A 279 -16.09 6.85 7.01
N VAL A 280 -15.70 5.81 7.76
CA VAL A 280 -16.51 4.59 7.86
C VAL A 280 -17.84 4.93 8.55
N GLY A 281 -18.95 4.48 7.99
CA GLY A 281 -20.31 4.85 8.42
C GLY A 281 -20.89 6.09 7.73
N SER A 282 -20.11 6.79 6.90
CA SER A 282 -20.53 7.97 6.14
C SER A 282 -20.13 7.89 4.66
N ASN A 283 -20.83 8.64 3.81
CA ASN A 283 -20.41 8.88 2.42
C ASN A 283 -19.41 10.04 2.31
N LYS A 284 -19.00 10.62 3.44
CA LYS A 284 -18.05 11.73 3.52
C LYS A 284 -16.61 11.22 3.50
N ARG A 285 -15.70 12.04 2.97
CA ARG A 285 -14.25 11.82 3.01
C ARG A 285 -13.61 12.90 3.87
N VAL A 286 -12.58 12.53 4.64
CA VAL A 286 -11.84 13.47 5.48
C VAL A 286 -11.00 14.37 4.58
N LYS A 287 -11.11 15.70 4.73
CA LYS A 287 -10.22 16.62 4.03
C LYS A 287 -8.80 16.42 4.57
N VAL A 288 -7.80 16.40 3.68
CA VAL A 288 -6.40 16.14 4.03
C VAL A 288 -5.88 17.09 5.13
N GLU A 289 -6.40 18.32 5.15
CA GLU A 289 -6.12 19.38 6.14
C GLU A 289 -6.56 19.01 7.56
N ASP A 290 -7.71 18.34 7.71
CA ASP A 290 -8.25 17.95 9.02
C ASP A 290 -7.45 16.78 9.62
N ILE A 291 -6.91 15.90 8.78
CA ILE A 291 -6.05 14.79 9.22
C ILE A 291 -4.74 15.32 9.85
N GLN A 292 -4.26 16.52 9.47
CA GLN A 292 -3.02 17.09 10.01
C GLN A 292 -3.18 17.77 11.37
N ARG A 293 -4.39 18.22 11.73
CA ARG A 293 -4.65 18.85 13.04
C ARG A 293 -4.87 17.85 14.17
N ASP A 294 -5.11 16.61 13.81
CA ASP A 294 -5.61 15.57 14.71
C ASP A 294 -4.58 14.48 15.07
N ALA A 295 -3.33 14.64 14.62
CA ALA A 295 -2.17 13.79 14.96
C ALA A 295 -1.28 14.47 16.00
#